data_AF-A0A8T5LTR3-F1
#
_entry.id   AF-A0A8T5LTR3-F1
#
_cell.length_a   1.000
_cell.length_b   1.000
_cell.length_c   1.000
_cell.angle_alpha   90.00
_cell.angle_beta   90.00
_cell.angle_gamma   90.00
#
_symmetry.space_group_name_H-M   'P 1'
#
loop_
_entity.id
_entity.type
_entity.pdbx_description
1 polymer ?
#
loop_
_entity_poly.entity_id
_entity_poly.type
_entity_poly.pdbx_seq_one_letter_code
_entity_poly.pdbx_strand_id
1 'polypeptide(L)'
;MIGKPEWFTYRILGWGLRPKTKEGWLYILVAVLIALGISVLPISETMKTITLFIFVGLILVDVLHIMTLIGKHHDEREKIHQLIIERNCSFAAIVTIVVIVIYQSIKNIGQEIPFDISLMVVLGAMLLAKIGSTIYTKLKM
;
A
#
# COMPACT_ATOMS: atom_id res chain seq x y z
N MET A 1 13.29 10.87 5.29
CA MET A 1 11.85 10.58 5.39
C MET A 1 11.18 11.72 6.10
N ILE A 2 10.09 12.22 5.54
CA ILE A 2 9.38 13.45 5.93
C ILE A 2 8.61 13.18 7.22
N GLY A 3 7.87 12.07 7.29
CA GLY A 3 7.23 11.59 8.50
C GLY A 3 8.19 10.83 9.41
N LYS A 4 8.08 11.04 10.73
CA LYS A 4 8.81 10.24 11.71
C LYS A 4 7.98 9.03 12.15
N PRO A 5 8.57 7.83 12.31
CA PRO A 5 7.84 6.64 12.74
C PRO A 5 7.11 6.79 14.07
N GLU A 6 7.69 7.55 15.00
CA GLU A 6 7.14 7.85 16.33
C GLU A 6 5.79 8.58 16.28
N TRP A 7 5.49 9.24 15.15
CA TRP A 7 4.23 9.95 14.98
C TRP A 7 3.05 9.03 14.70
N PHE A 8 3.31 7.78 14.35
CA PHE A 8 2.33 6.81 13.89
C PHE A 8 2.30 5.58 14.81
N THR A 9 1.20 4.84 14.73
CA THR A 9 0.97 3.56 15.40
C THR A 9 0.25 2.61 14.46
N TYR A 10 0.22 1.32 14.80
CA TYR A 10 -0.66 0.38 14.10
C TYR A 10 -2.12 0.83 14.13
N ARG A 11 -2.82 0.52 13.04
CA ARG A 11 -4.24 0.84 12.86
C ARG A 11 -5.12 0.05 13.84
N ILE A 12 -6.25 0.64 14.23
CA ILE A 12 -7.28 -0.08 14.99
C ILE A 12 -8.11 -0.95 14.02
N LEU A 13 -8.47 -0.40 12.86
CA LEU A 13 -9.29 -1.05 11.83
C LEU A 13 -8.82 -0.59 10.43
N GLY A 14 -9.14 -1.37 9.39
CA GLY A 14 -8.91 -1.00 8.00
C GLY A 14 -7.49 -1.26 7.50
N TRP A 15 -6.94 -0.33 6.71
CA TRP A 15 -5.62 -0.40 6.06
C TRP A 15 -4.77 0.81 6.43
N GLY A 16 -3.44 0.68 6.36
CA GLY A 16 -2.51 1.80 6.53
C GLY A 16 -2.01 2.05 7.95
N LEU A 17 -1.63 3.31 8.21
CA LEU A 17 -1.04 3.80 9.46
C LEU A 17 -2.02 4.71 10.20
N ARG A 18 -1.99 4.68 11.54
CA ARG A 18 -2.75 5.61 12.37
C ARG A 18 -1.83 6.67 12.95
N PRO A 19 -2.10 7.98 12.79
CA PRO A 19 -1.40 9.00 13.56
C PRO A 19 -1.69 8.86 15.06
N LYS A 20 -0.64 8.90 15.86
CA LYS A 20 -0.71 8.92 17.33
C LYS A 20 -0.49 10.34 17.88
N THR A 21 0.29 11.16 17.19
CA THR A 21 0.72 12.49 17.63
C THR A 21 0.05 13.60 16.81
N LYS A 22 0.11 14.85 17.30
CA LYS A 22 -0.42 16.01 16.56
C LYS A 22 0.36 16.24 15.27
N GLU A 23 1.66 15.96 15.31
CA GLU A 23 2.58 16.04 14.18
C GLU A 23 2.21 15.03 13.09
N GLY A 24 1.84 13.81 13.47
CA GLY A 24 1.35 12.80 12.52
C GLY A 24 0.03 13.22 11.86
N TRP A 25 -0.88 13.82 12.62
CA TRP A 25 -2.12 14.37 12.06
C TRP A 25 -1.85 15.56 11.12
N LEU A 26 -0.96 16.46 11.50
CA LEU A 26 -0.54 17.60 10.67
C LEU A 26 0.13 17.10 9.38
N TYR A 27 0.98 16.07 9.46
CA TYR A 27 1.60 15.44 8.31
C TYR A 27 0.56 14.96 7.29
N ILE A 28 -0.44 14.20 7.75
CA ILE A 28 -1.53 13.72 6.86
C ILE A 28 -2.31 14.90 6.28
N LEU A 29 -2.68 15.87 7.12
CA LEU A 29 -3.44 17.04 6.68
C LEU A 29 -2.68 17.81 5.58
N VAL A 30 -1.39 18.09 5.79
CA VAL A 30 -0.55 18.78 4.81
C VAL A 30 -0.45 17.97 3.52
N ALA A 31 -0.25 16.65 3.62
CA ALA A 31 -0.18 15.79 2.44
C ALA A 31 -1.48 15.83 1.62
N VAL A 32 -2.63 15.77 2.28
CA VAL A 32 -3.95 15.88 1.63
C VAL A 32 -4.15 17.27 1.03
N LEU A 33 -3.79 18.34 1.75
CA LEU A 33 -3.93 19.70 1.26
C LEU A 33 -3.04 19.96 0.03
N ILE A 34 -1.84 19.42 -0.03
CA ILE A 34 -0.97 19.52 -1.22
C ILE A 34 -1.60 18.76 -2.39
N ALA A 35 -2.10 17.54 -2.18
CA ALA A 35 -2.76 16.76 -3.23
C ALA A 35 -4.01 17.48 -3.80
N LEU A 36 -4.84 18.06 -2.93
CA LEU A 36 -5.98 18.89 -3.33
C LEU A 36 -5.54 20.21 -3.97
N GLY A 37 -4.46 20.81 -3.48
CA GLY A 37 -3.87 22.01 -4.06
C GLY A 37 -3.46 21.78 -5.51
N ILE A 38 -2.80 20.65 -5.80
CA ILE A 38 -2.40 20.26 -7.17
C ILE A 38 -3.61 20.13 -8.09
N SER A 39 -4.74 19.59 -7.61
CA SER A 39 -5.91 19.37 -8.46
C SER A 39 -6.61 20.66 -8.89
N VAL A 40 -6.51 21.73 -8.09
CA VAL A 40 -7.13 23.04 -8.37
C VAL A 40 -6.21 24.04 -9.08
N LEU A 41 -4.93 23.70 -9.31
CA LEU A 41 -4.00 24.58 -10.03
C LEU A 41 -4.48 24.88 -11.46
N PRO A 42 -4.33 26.12 -11.97
CA PRO A 42 -4.71 26.48 -13.34
C PRO A 42 -3.62 26.04 -14.35
N ILE A 43 -3.26 24.76 -14.33
CA ILE A 43 -2.31 24.12 -15.25
C ILE A 43 -3.03 23.05 -16.08
N SER A 44 -2.37 22.54 -17.12
CA SER A 44 -2.96 21.49 -17.97
C SER A 44 -3.22 20.21 -17.18
N GLU A 45 -4.27 19.47 -17.54
CA GLU A 45 -4.65 18.22 -16.88
C GLU A 45 -3.52 17.19 -16.89
N THR A 46 -2.79 17.07 -18.01
CA THR A 46 -1.61 16.20 -18.09
C THR A 46 -0.54 16.56 -17.05
N MET A 47 -0.28 17.86 -16.86
CA MET A 47 0.69 18.31 -15.86
C MET A 47 0.17 18.05 -14.44
N LYS A 48 -1.12 18.26 -14.17
CA LYS A 48 -1.73 17.88 -12.87
C LYS A 48 -1.54 16.41 -12.57
N THR A 49 -1.83 15.53 -13.53
CA THR A 49 -1.69 14.08 -13.37
C THR A 49 -0.25 13.70 -13.07
N ILE A 50 0.72 14.24 -13.83
CA ILE A 50 2.14 13.96 -13.62
C ILE A 50 2.60 14.46 -12.24
N THR A 51 2.26 15.69 -11.87
CA THR A 51 2.64 16.26 -10.57
C THR A 51 2.01 15.48 -9.42
N LEU A 52 0.74 15.11 -9.52
CA LEU A 52 0.05 14.30 -8.51
C LEU A 52 0.68 12.91 -8.40
N PHE A 53 1.02 12.28 -9.53
CA PHE A 53 1.66 10.97 -9.54
C PHE A 53 3.03 11.01 -8.84
N ILE A 54 3.87 12.01 -9.14
CA ILE A 54 5.16 12.21 -8.47
C ILE A 54 4.97 12.42 -6.98
N PHE A 55 4.03 13.30 -6.60
CA PHE A 55 3.75 13.61 -5.20
C PHE A 55 3.27 12.39 -4.40
N VAL A 56 2.29 11.66 -4.94
CA VAL A 56 1.78 10.42 -4.33
C VAL A 56 2.89 9.38 -4.24
N GLY A 57 3.74 9.26 -5.26
CA GLY A 57 4.91 8.38 -5.24
C GLY A 57 5.87 8.71 -4.08
N LEU A 58 6.17 9.99 -3.86
CA LEU A 58 7.01 10.44 -2.74
C LEU A 58 6.37 10.10 -1.39
N ILE A 59 5.08 10.39 -1.21
CA ILE A 59 4.36 10.06 0.02
C ILE A 59 4.31 8.55 0.24
N LEU A 60 4.12 7.76 -0.81
CA LEU A 60 4.08 6.30 -0.74
C LEU A 60 5.43 5.72 -0.29
N VAL A 61 6.53 6.20 -0.87
CA VAL A 61 7.88 5.83 -0.41
C VAL A 61 8.03 6.17 1.07
N ASP A 62 7.60 7.37 1.47
CA ASP A 62 7.71 7.83 2.86
C ASP A 62 6.95 6.93 3.85
N VAL A 63 5.69 6.64 3.52
CA VAL A 63 4.83 5.74 4.31
C VAL A 63 5.42 4.34 4.39
N LEU A 64 5.96 3.78 3.29
CA LEU A 64 6.55 2.45 3.29
C LEU A 64 7.72 2.32 4.28
N HIS A 65 8.61 3.30 4.34
CA HIS A 65 9.73 3.24 5.28
C HIS A 65 9.32 3.61 6.71
N ILE A 66 8.29 4.43 6.91
CA ILE A 66 7.66 4.54 8.23
C ILE A 66 7.15 3.17 8.69
N MET A 67 6.44 2.44 7.82
CA MET A 67 5.89 1.11 8.14
C MET A 67 7.00 0.09 8.46
N THR A 68 8.17 0.16 7.83
CA THR A 68 9.28 -0.76 8.17
C THR A 68 9.96 -0.45 9.50
N LEU A 69 9.80 0.77 10.01
CA LEU A 69 10.43 1.22 11.27
C LEU A 69 9.47 1.21 12.46
N ILE A 70 8.16 1.29 12.23
CA ILE A 70 7.16 1.43 13.30
C ILE A 70 7.24 0.30 14.33
N GLY A 71 7.49 -0.93 13.87
CA GLY A 71 7.61 -2.10 14.73
C GLY A 71 8.69 -1.98 15.80
N LYS A 72 9.71 -1.13 15.63
CA LYS A 72 10.74 -0.94 16.67
C LYS A 72 10.18 -0.37 17.98
N HIS A 73 9.05 0.32 17.93
CA HIS A 73 8.44 1.02 19.06
C HIS A 73 7.22 0.29 19.64
N HIS A 74 6.96 -0.94 19.18
CA HIS A 74 5.79 -1.73 19.56
C HIS A 74 6.15 -2.99 20.34
N ASP A 75 5.20 -3.42 21.17
CA ASP A 75 5.27 -4.66 21.95
C ASP A 75 5.25 -5.90 21.04
N GLU A 76 5.83 -7.00 21.50
CA GLU A 76 5.88 -8.28 20.80
C GLU A 76 4.48 -8.82 20.50
N ARG A 77 3.55 -8.65 21.44
CA ARG A 77 2.15 -9.06 21.26
C ARG A 77 1.49 -8.32 20.11
N GLU A 78 1.67 -7.00 20.03
CA GLU A 78 1.11 -6.17 18.97
C GLU A 78 1.68 -6.53 17.61
N LYS A 79 3.00 -6.82 17.54
CA LYS A 79 3.66 -7.29 16.32
C LYS A 79 3.05 -8.61 15.82
N ILE A 80 2.85 -9.59 16.71
CA ILE A 80 2.29 -10.89 16.34
C ILE A 80 0.87 -10.73 15.81
N HIS A 81 0.02 -9.96 16.49
CA HIS A 81 -1.33 -9.67 16.03
C HIS A 81 -1.32 -9.01 14.64
N GLN A 82 -0.47 -8.01 14.44
CA GLN A 82 -0.34 -7.34 13.15
C GLN A 82 0.09 -8.32 12.05
N LEU A 83 1.08 -9.17 12.29
CA LEU A 83 1.55 -10.15 11.30
C LEU A 83 0.45 -11.16 10.91
N ILE A 84 -0.36 -11.61 11.87
CA ILE A 84 -1.49 -12.50 11.60
C ILE A 84 -2.55 -11.79 10.74
N ILE A 85 -2.86 -10.53 11.07
CA ILE A 85 -3.82 -9.72 10.32
C ILE A 85 -3.34 -9.51 8.88
N GLU A 86 -2.09 -9.09 8.68
CA GLU A 86 -1.55 -8.84 7.33
C GLU A 86 -1.47 -10.13 6.50
N ARG A 87 -1.13 -11.26 7.14
CA ARG A 87 -1.15 -12.58 6.47
C ARG A 87 -2.55 -12.94 5.99
N ASN A 88 -3.54 -12.85 6.86
CA ASN A 88 -4.92 -13.21 6.54
C ASN A 88 -5.49 -12.27 5.45
N CYS A 89 -5.17 -10.98 5.53
CA CYS A 89 -5.57 -9.98 4.55
C CYS A 89 -4.94 -10.23 3.17
N SER A 90 -3.63 -10.50 3.13
CA SER A 90 -2.91 -10.84 1.90
C SER A 90 -3.44 -12.12 1.27
N PHE A 91 -3.77 -13.13 2.08
CA PHE A 91 -4.36 -14.38 1.59
C PHE A 91 -5.76 -14.15 1.01
N ALA A 92 -6.63 -13.41 1.72
CA ALA A 92 -7.94 -13.05 1.21
C ALA A 92 -7.85 -12.29 -0.11
N ALA A 93 -6.92 -11.32 -0.23
CA ALA A 93 -6.69 -10.58 -1.47
C ALA A 93 -6.30 -11.51 -2.63
N ILE A 94 -5.37 -12.44 -2.42
CA ILE A 94 -4.97 -13.42 -3.45
C ILE A 94 -6.16 -14.27 -3.89
N VAL A 95 -6.92 -14.82 -2.93
CA VAL A 95 -8.10 -15.66 -3.24
C VAL A 95 -9.12 -14.86 -4.03
N THR A 96 -9.44 -13.64 -3.62
CA THR A 96 -10.38 -12.77 -4.32
C THR A 96 -9.92 -12.46 -5.75
N ILE A 97 -8.64 -12.12 -5.96
CA ILE A 97 -8.13 -11.84 -7.30
C ILE A 97 -8.22 -13.08 -8.19
N VAL A 98 -7.85 -14.26 -7.67
CA VAL A 98 -7.97 -15.53 -8.43
C VAL A 98 -9.42 -15.82 -8.81
N VAL A 99 -10.36 -15.64 -7.89
CA VAL A 99 -11.80 -15.80 -8.15
C VAL A 99 -12.27 -14.82 -9.24
N ILE A 100 -11.84 -13.56 -9.20
CA ILE A 100 -12.18 -12.55 -10.21
C ILE A 100 -11.61 -12.93 -11.58
N VAL A 101 -10.36 -13.38 -11.65
CA VAL A 101 -9.72 -13.81 -12.90
C VAL A 101 -10.49 -14.99 -13.50
N ILE A 102 -10.85 -16.00 -12.70
CA ILE A 102 -11.66 -17.14 -13.16
C ILE A 102 -13.03 -16.65 -13.66
N TYR A 103 -13.71 -15.80 -12.90
CA TYR A 103 -15.02 -15.28 -13.27
C TYR A 103 -14.98 -14.49 -14.60
N GLN A 104 -13.99 -13.60 -14.77
CA GLN A 104 -13.79 -12.88 -16.02
C GLN A 104 -13.51 -13.84 -17.18
N SER A 105 -12.67 -14.85 -16.93
CA SER A 105 -12.29 -15.83 -17.94
C SER A 105 -13.49 -16.60 -18.47
N ILE A 106 -14.43 -16.98 -17.60
CA ILE A 106 -15.68 -17.65 -17.98
C ILE A 106 -16.63 -16.69 -18.71
N LYS A 107 -16.72 -15.44 -18.27
CA LYS A 107 -17.60 -14.43 -18.88
C LYS A 107 -17.17 -14.07 -20.30
N ASN A 108 -15.88 -14.06 -20.57
CA ASN A 108 -15.29 -13.58 -21.83
C ASN A 108 -14.76 -14.74 -22.71
N ILE A 109 -15.33 -15.94 -22.57
CA ILE A 109 -14.97 -17.10 -23.41
C ILE A 109 -15.13 -16.71 -24.89
N GLY A 110 -14.07 -16.92 -25.68
CA GLY A 110 -14.01 -16.60 -27.11
C GLY A 110 -13.28 -15.29 -27.44
N GLN A 111 -12.89 -14.49 -26.45
CA GLN A 111 -11.96 -13.38 -26.65
C GLN A 111 -10.50 -13.88 -26.60
N GLU A 112 -9.60 -13.24 -27.35
CA GLU A 112 -8.16 -13.58 -27.36
C GLU A 112 -7.54 -13.51 -25.97
N ILE A 113 -7.96 -12.52 -25.16
CA ILE A 113 -7.57 -12.36 -23.76
C ILE A 113 -8.86 -12.26 -22.94
N PRO A 114 -9.24 -13.32 -22.20
CA PRO A 114 -10.56 -13.38 -21.56
C PRO A 114 -10.60 -12.68 -20.18
N PHE A 115 -9.54 -12.02 -19.73
CA PHE A 115 -9.49 -11.32 -18.44
C PHE A 115 -8.52 -10.12 -18.49
N ASP A 116 -8.67 -9.19 -17.56
CA ASP A 116 -7.80 -8.02 -17.48
C ASP A 116 -6.35 -8.40 -17.07
N ILE A 117 -5.38 -8.12 -17.96
CA ILE A 117 -3.94 -8.36 -17.74
C ILE A 117 -3.43 -7.63 -16.49
N SER A 118 -4.03 -6.50 -16.11
CA SER A 118 -3.64 -5.76 -14.90
C SER A 118 -3.72 -6.63 -13.64
N LEU A 119 -4.68 -7.57 -13.58
CA LEU A 119 -4.82 -8.52 -12.47
C LEU A 119 -3.65 -9.49 -12.38
N MET A 120 -3.10 -9.94 -13.52
CA MET A 120 -1.89 -10.76 -13.55
C MET A 120 -0.67 -9.97 -13.06
N VAL A 121 -0.55 -8.70 -13.46
CA VAL A 121 0.53 -7.83 -12.99
C VAL A 121 0.46 -7.67 -11.46
N VAL A 122 -0.73 -7.48 -10.91
CA VAL A 122 -0.93 -7.40 -9.45
C VAL A 122 -0.53 -8.71 -8.76
N LEU A 123 -0.99 -9.87 -9.26
CA LEU A 123 -0.60 -11.17 -8.69
C LEU A 123 0.91 -11.41 -8.76
N GLY A 124 1.54 -11.07 -9.88
CA GLY A 124 2.98 -11.16 -10.08
C GLY A 124 3.74 -10.29 -9.08
N ALA A 125 3.31 -9.03 -8.90
CA ALA A 125 3.91 -8.13 -7.93
C ALA A 125 3.77 -8.66 -6.49
N MET A 126 2.62 -9.21 -6.12
CA MET A 126 2.40 -9.82 -4.80
C MET A 126 3.31 -11.04 -4.58
N LEU A 127 3.47 -11.90 -5.60
CA LEU A 127 4.35 -13.06 -5.54
C LEU A 127 5.81 -12.65 -5.36
N LEU A 128 6.29 -11.69 -6.16
CA LEU A 128 7.65 -11.17 -6.08
C LEU A 128 7.92 -10.52 -4.72
N ALA A 129 6.99 -9.72 -4.21
CA ALA A 129 7.10 -9.12 -2.87
C ALA A 129 7.20 -10.19 -1.78
N LYS A 130 6.42 -11.28 -1.87
CA LYS A 130 6.47 -12.40 -0.93
C LYS A 130 7.81 -13.14 -0.99
N ILE A 131 8.29 -13.46 -2.20
CA ILE A 131 9.58 -14.13 -2.40
C ILE A 131 10.72 -13.26 -1.85
N GLY A 132 10.77 -12.00 -2.25
CA GLY A 132 11.80 -11.05 -1.82
C GLY A 132 11.82 -10.88 -0.30
N SER A 133 10.65 -10.72 0.33
CA SER A 133 10.52 -10.62 1.79
C SER A 133 10.96 -11.90 2.51
N THR A 134 10.65 -13.07 1.94
CA THR A 134 11.05 -14.36 2.50
C THR A 134 12.57 -14.52 2.46
N ILE A 135 13.21 -14.19 1.32
CA ILE A 135 14.66 -14.25 1.17
C ILE A 135 15.33 -13.26 2.13
N TYR A 136 14.87 -12.02 2.18
CA TYR A 136 15.41 -10.99 3.08
C TYR A 136 15.38 -11.44 4.55
N THR A 137 14.26 -12.01 4.99
CA THR A 137 14.10 -12.46 6.38
C THR A 137 15.02 -13.65 6.68
N LYS A 138 15.14 -14.62 5.76
CA LYS A 138 16.04 -15.77 5.92
C LYS A 138 17.52 -15.41 5.95
N LEU A 139 17.93 -14.34 5.27
CA LEU A 139 19.34 -13.91 5.23
C LEU A 139 19.75 -13.09 6.47
N LYS A 140 18.78 -12.54 7.20
CA LYS A 140 19.01 -11.61 8.32
C LYS A 140 18.80 -12.26 9.69
N MET A 141 18.07 -13.38 9.76
CA MET A 141 17.96 -14.25 10.92
C MET A 141 19.04 -15.32 10.87
#